data_AF-A0A3M0XYR6-F1
#
_entry.id   AF-A0A3M0XYR6-F1
#
_cell.length_a   1.000
_cell.length_b   1.000
_cell.length_c   1.000
_cell.angle_alpha   90.00
_cell.angle_beta   90.00
_cell.angle_gamma   90.00
#
_symmetry.space_group_name_H-M   'P 1'
#
loop_
_entity.id
_entity.type
_entity.pdbx_description
1 polymer ?
#
loop_
_entity_poly.entity_id
_entity_poly.type
_entity_poly.pdbx_seq_one_letter_code
_entity_poly.pdbx_strand_id
1 'polypeptide(L)'
;MAMPMVRAGRVLRGGSACALAHRSCTEGSGWVSCGVICCRMGQHGLWWGHRSVDNSGDPCVLFLGQYEHSFDDKGRIAIPKAIRDAWDVERDGQAWCAVPWVGGVIRLYTEKGFQARAGIGQPTLTPDPVEAELRATLFGLSSRIEPDAAGRIRVPEEMRRLTGLGSEVVLVGAGDWLEIRDRAQWSQSKRKRLEALPEVMAQLERRRRGDRGAQDVTPSDGCA
;
A
#
# COMPACT_ATOMS: atom_id res chain seq x y z
N MET A 1 -7.50 -59.26 -25.58
CA MET A 1 -6.21 -59.40 -26.31
C MET A 1 -5.73 -58.02 -26.71
N ALA A 2 -4.41 -57.83 -26.69
CA ALA A 2 -3.67 -56.59 -26.48
C ALA A 2 -3.82 -55.48 -27.53
N MET A 3 -3.60 -54.23 -27.07
CA MET A 3 -3.35 -53.02 -27.87
C MET A 3 -2.01 -53.11 -28.61
N PRO A 4 -1.82 -52.37 -29.73
CA PRO A 4 -0.50 -51.93 -30.15
C PRO A 4 -0.29 -50.42 -29.93
N MET A 5 0.93 -50.11 -29.48
CA MET A 5 1.52 -48.78 -29.34
C MET A 5 1.66 -48.06 -30.69
N VAL A 6 1.51 -46.73 -30.69
CA VAL A 6 2.06 -45.87 -31.75
C VAL A 6 2.95 -44.78 -31.14
N ARG A 7 4.16 -44.70 -31.71
CA ARG A 7 5.32 -43.89 -31.33
C ARG A 7 5.17 -42.43 -31.73
N ALA A 8 5.86 -41.57 -30.98
CA ALA A 8 5.96 -40.13 -31.11
C ALA A 8 6.52 -39.63 -32.46
N GLY A 9 5.85 -38.63 -33.03
CA GLY A 9 6.31 -37.81 -34.16
C GLY A 9 6.79 -36.44 -33.69
N ARG A 10 8.03 -36.13 -34.06
CA ARG A 10 8.83 -34.93 -33.74
C ARG A 10 8.28 -33.70 -34.48
N VAL A 11 8.06 -32.58 -33.78
CA VAL A 11 7.89 -31.24 -34.41
C VAL A 11 9.11 -30.38 -34.12
N LEU A 12 9.57 -29.73 -35.19
CA LEU A 12 10.87 -29.10 -35.36
C LEU A 12 10.99 -27.76 -34.63
N ARG A 13 12.22 -27.50 -34.16
CA ARG A 13 12.66 -26.23 -33.58
C ARG A 13 12.70 -25.14 -34.66
N GLY A 14 12.10 -24.00 -34.37
CA GLY A 14 12.33 -22.73 -35.05
C GLY A 14 12.55 -21.65 -34.00
N GLY A 15 13.82 -21.35 -33.70
CA GLY A 15 14.20 -20.28 -32.80
C GLY A 15 14.28 -18.95 -33.53
N SER A 16 13.79 -17.88 -32.89
CA SER A 16 14.32 -16.53 -33.06
C SER A 16 14.88 -16.11 -31.71
N ALA A 17 16.19 -15.95 -31.67
CA ALA A 17 16.93 -15.51 -30.50
C ALA A 17 16.57 -14.07 -30.14
N CYS A 18 16.24 -13.83 -28.86
CA CYS A 18 16.45 -12.52 -28.24
C CYS A 18 17.71 -12.66 -27.38
N ALA A 19 18.85 -12.34 -28.00
CA ALA A 19 20.14 -12.26 -27.33
C ALA A 19 20.29 -10.85 -26.76
N LEU A 20 20.28 -10.72 -25.43
CA LEU A 20 21.08 -9.77 -24.61
C LEU A 20 20.53 -9.72 -23.17
N ALA A 21 20.94 -10.72 -22.38
CA ALA A 21 21.25 -10.62 -20.95
C ALA A 21 21.51 -12.04 -20.41
N HIS A 22 22.70 -12.56 -20.66
CA HIS A 22 23.17 -13.76 -19.97
C HIS A 22 23.40 -13.42 -18.49
N ARG A 23 22.44 -13.76 -17.65
CA ARG A 23 22.71 -14.37 -16.34
C ARG A 23 21.69 -15.50 -16.15
N SER A 24 22.25 -16.70 -16.05
CA SER A 24 21.62 -18.01 -16.05
C SER A 24 20.54 -18.17 -14.98
N CYS A 25 19.30 -18.43 -15.42
CA CYS A 25 18.28 -19.07 -14.58
C CYS A 25 18.66 -20.55 -14.43
N THR A 26 19.15 -20.94 -13.27
CA THR A 26 19.18 -22.35 -12.86
C THR A 26 17.77 -22.71 -12.37
N GLU A 27 17.18 -23.76 -12.94
CA GLU A 27 15.95 -24.36 -12.45
C GLU A 27 16.15 -24.87 -11.02
N GLY A 28 15.70 -24.07 -10.07
CA GLY A 28 15.81 -24.37 -8.65
C GLY A 28 15.56 -23.12 -7.86
N SER A 29 14.34 -22.98 -7.34
CA SER A 29 13.86 -21.92 -6.43
C SER A 29 13.83 -20.48 -6.98
N GLY A 30 12.62 -19.91 -6.97
CA GLY A 30 12.39 -18.58 -6.38
C GLY A 30 12.45 -17.36 -7.30
N TRP A 31 11.27 -16.74 -7.47
CA TRP A 31 11.02 -15.30 -7.52
C TRP A 31 12.06 -14.38 -8.19
N VAL A 32 11.67 -13.77 -9.32
CA VAL A 32 12.35 -12.60 -9.87
C VAL A 32 11.70 -11.35 -9.28
N SER A 33 12.42 -10.59 -8.47
CA SER A 33 11.94 -9.28 -8.01
C SER A 33 12.23 -8.23 -9.09
N CYS A 34 11.18 -7.84 -9.82
CA CYS A 34 11.17 -6.58 -10.53
C CYS A 34 10.23 -5.67 -9.76
N GLY A 35 10.76 -4.54 -9.27
CA GLY A 35 10.06 -3.63 -8.36
C GLY A 35 8.59 -3.41 -8.76
N VAL A 36 7.70 -3.78 -7.84
CA VAL A 36 6.23 -3.60 -7.86
C VAL A 36 5.39 -4.67 -8.56
N ILE A 37 5.93 -5.58 -9.39
CA ILE A 37 5.12 -6.67 -10.00
C ILE A 37 5.93 -7.97 -10.10
N CYS A 38 5.47 -9.03 -9.43
CA CYS A 38 6.04 -10.37 -9.59
C CYS A 38 5.13 -11.23 -10.47
N CYS A 39 5.60 -11.58 -11.67
CA CYS A 39 4.90 -12.47 -12.60
C CYS A 39 5.43 -13.90 -12.45
N ARG A 40 4.56 -14.83 -12.07
CA ARG A 40 4.83 -16.28 -12.13
C ARG A 40 4.46 -16.79 -13.54
N MET A 41 5.44 -17.21 -14.33
CA MET A 41 5.19 -17.93 -15.58
C MET A 41 4.78 -19.36 -15.25
N GLY A 42 3.54 -19.74 -15.54
CA GLY A 42 3.14 -21.14 -15.54
C GLY A 42 1.64 -21.41 -15.37
N GLN A 43 0.99 -21.61 -16.52
CA GLN A 43 -0.20 -22.45 -16.76
C GLN A 43 -1.61 -21.87 -16.56
N HIS A 44 -2.22 -21.62 -17.74
CA HIS A 44 -3.64 -21.69 -18.12
C HIS A 44 -4.68 -20.77 -17.44
N GLY A 45 -5.14 -19.79 -18.23
CA GLY A 45 -6.57 -19.48 -18.39
C GLY A 45 -7.26 -18.76 -17.25
N LEU A 46 -7.18 -17.43 -17.26
CA LEU A 46 -8.10 -16.38 -16.73
C LEU A 46 -7.25 -15.24 -16.16
N TRP A 47 -7.08 -14.19 -16.95
CA TRP A 47 -6.16 -13.10 -16.70
C TRP A 47 -6.87 -11.92 -16.02
N TRP A 48 -7.16 -12.02 -14.72
CA TRP A 48 -7.46 -10.87 -13.85
C TRP A 48 -7.05 -11.21 -12.41
N GLY A 49 -5.94 -10.64 -11.94
CA GLY A 49 -5.51 -10.86 -10.56
C GLY A 49 -4.12 -10.35 -10.23
N HIS A 50 -3.76 -9.13 -10.65
CA HIS A 50 -2.67 -8.43 -9.99
C HIS A 50 -3.13 -8.14 -8.56
N ARG A 51 -2.72 -8.99 -7.62
CA ARG A 51 -2.95 -8.80 -6.20
C ARG A 51 -1.94 -7.78 -5.71
N SER A 52 -2.41 -6.61 -5.29
CA SER A 52 -1.55 -5.66 -4.58
C SER A 52 -0.98 -6.34 -3.35
N VAL A 53 0.31 -6.18 -3.12
CA VAL A 53 0.99 -6.68 -1.92
C VAL A 53 1.56 -5.50 -1.15
N ASP A 54 1.53 -5.57 0.17
CA ASP A 54 2.22 -4.61 1.02
C ASP A 54 3.74 -4.87 1.08
N ASN A 55 4.46 -4.08 1.87
CA ASN A 55 5.91 -4.22 2.02
C ASN A 55 6.34 -5.55 2.66
N SER A 56 5.41 -6.29 3.30
CA SER A 56 5.61 -7.64 3.85
C SER A 56 5.29 -8.75 2.85
N GLY A 57 4.78 -8.41 1.66
CA GLY A 57 4.40 -9.38 0.64
C GLY A 57 2.98 -9.95 0.81
N ASP A 58 2.22 -9.43 1.78
CA ASP A 58 0.87 -9.88 2.07
C ASP A 58 -0.17 -9.18 1.19
N PRO A 59 -1.28 -9.86 0.84
CA PRO A 59 -2.36 -9.27 0.05
C PRO A 59 -2.89 -7.99 0.70
N CYS A 60 -2.87 -6.87 0.00
CA CYS A 60 -3.47 -5.62 0.46
C CYS A 60 -4.57 -5.14 -0.50
N VAL A 61 -5.51 -4.37 0.05
CA VAL A 61 -6.54 -3.68 -0.72
C VAL A 61 -5.94 -2.48 -1.47
N LEU A 62 -6.47 -2.20 -2.67
CA LEU A 62 -6.12 -1.02 -3.45
C LEU A 62 -7.29 -0.02 -3.49
N PHE A 63 -7.09 1.15 -2.91
CA PHE A 63 -7.99 2.28 -2.91
C PHE A 63 -7.56 3.33 -3.93
N LEU A 64 -8.45 3.64 -4.87
CA LEU A 64 -8.24 4.58 -5.95
C LEU A 64 -9.39 5.60 -6.02
N GLY A 65 -9.13 6.72 -6.69
CA GLY A 65 -10.13 7.75 -6.96
C GLY A 65 -10.29 8.78 -5.84
N GLN A 66 -11.28 9.65 -6.01
CA GLN A 66 -11.65 10.68 -5.04
C GLN A 66 -13.17 10.74 -4.92
N TYR A 67 -13.66 10.93 -3.70
CA TYR A 67 -15.09 10.90 -3.39
C TYR A 67 -15.44 12.05 -2.46
N GLU A 68 -16.27 12.97 -2.93
CA GLU A 68 -16.73 14.12 -2.14
C GLU A 68 -17.84 13.70 -1.19
N HIS A 69 -17.71 14.09 0.07
CA HIS A 69 -18.64 13.76 1.13
C HIS A 69 -18.72 14.92 2.14
N SER A 70 -19.72 14.86 3.01
CA SER A 70 -19.83 15.76 4.16
C SER A 70 -19.92 14.95 5.45
N PHE A 71 -19.51 15.60 6.54
CA PHE A 71 -19.83 15.08 7.87
C PHE A 71 -21.31 15.27 8.17
N ASP A 72 -21.91 14.26 8.79
CA ASP A 72 -23.24 14.40 9.38
C ASP A 72 -23.18 15.10 10.75
N ASP A 73 -24.35 15.38 11.33
CA ASP A 73 -24.50 16.04 12.63
C ASP A 73 -23.79 15.30 13.79
N LYS A 74 -23.48 14.01 13.61
CA LYS A 74 -22.81 13.16 14.60
C LYS A 74 -21.31 12.99 14.31
N GLY A 75 -20.77 13.71 13.31
CA GLY A 75 -19.39 13.62 12.88
C GLY A 75 -19.07 12.32 12.13
N ARG A 76 -20.06 11.70 11.50
CA ARG A 76 -19.88 10.49 10.67
C ARG A 76 -19.74 10.86 9.21
N ILE A 77 -19.00 10.04 8.49
CA ILE A 77 -18.79 10.13 7.05
C ILE A 77 -19.08 8.78 6.41
N ALA A 78 -19.77 8.78 5.27
CA ALA A 78 -20.05 7.56 4.52
C ALA A 78 -18.81 7.09 3.78
N ILE A 79 -18.45 5.81 3.93
CA ILE A 79 -17.42 5.20 3.08
C ILE A 79 -18.03 4.97 1.69
N PRO A 80 -17.41 5.42 0.59
CA PRO A 80 -17.95 5.24 -0.76
C PRO A 80 -18.19 3.77 -1.10
N LYS A 81 -19.23 3.46 -1.87
CA LYS A 81 -19.56 2.07 -2.26
C LYS A 81 -18.37 1.34 -2.90
N ALA A 82 -17.64 2.01 -3.81
CA ALA A 82 -16.47 1.42 -4.46
C ALA A 82 -15.37 0.99 -3.47
N ILE A 83 -15.19 1.72 -2.38
CA ILE A 83 -14.24 1.39 -1.32
C ILE A 83 -14.76 0.23 -0.47
N ARG A 84 -16.06 0.22 -0.14
CA ARG A 84 -16.68 -0.88 0.62
C ARG A 84 -16.66 -2.20 -0.16
N ASP A 85 -16.89 -2.15 -1.47
CA ASP A 85 -16.86 -3.34 -2.33
C ASP A 85 -15.43 -3.89 -2.48
N ALA A 86 -14.42 -3.03 -2.35
CA ALA A 86 -13.01 -3.44 -2.37
C ALA A 86 -12.52 -3.98 -1.01
N TRP A 87 -13.16 -3.59 0.10
CA TRP A 87 -12.80 -3.95 1.46
C TRP A 87 -13.33 -5.34 1.83
N ASP A 88 -12.47 -6.20 2.36
CA ASP A 88 -12.80 -7.57 2.74
C ASP A 88 -12.43 -7.81 4.21
N VAL A 89 -13.39 -8.25 5.03
CA VAL A 89 -13.18 -8.37 6.49
C VAL A 89 -12.13 -9.43 6.82
N GLU A 90 -12.07 -10.54 6.07
CA GLU A 90 -11.09 -11.59 6.30
C GLU A 90 -9.67 -11.13 5.96
N ARG A 91 -9.49 -10.38 4.87
CA ARG A 91 -8.19 -9.84 4.45
C ARG A 91 -7.76 -8.62 5.24
N ASP A 92 -8.67 -7.69 5.50
CA ASP A 92 -8.34 -6.33 5.92
C ASP A 92 -8.71 -6.01 7.39
N GLY A 93 -9.54 -6.86 8.01
CA GLY A 93 -10.09 -6.66 9.36
C GLY A 93 -11.46 -5.98 9.35
N GLN A 94 -12.10 -5.95 10.52
CA GLN A 94 -13.49 -5.48 10.69
C GLN A 94 -13.60 -3.98 11.00
N ALA A 95 -12.47 -3.34 11.31
CA ALA A 95 -12.41 -1.93 11.67
C ALA A 95 -11.44 -1.15 10.77
N TRP A 96 -11.53 0.18 10.92
CA TRP A 96 -10.60 1.14 10.34
C TRP A 96 -9.75 1.76 11.45
N CYS A 97 -8.53 2.14 11.13
CA CYS A 97 -7.66 2.92 12.00
C CYS A 97 -7.51 4.33 11.41
N ALA A 98 -8.08 5.32 12.09
CA ALA A 98 -7.93 6.72 11.73
C ALA A 98 -6.73 7.33 12.44
N VAL A 99 -5.91 8.07 11.70
CA VAL A 99 -4.67 8.69 12.17
C VAL A 99 -4.63 10.13 11.65
N PRO A 100 -4.72 11.16 12.51
CA PRO A 100 -4.46 12.52 12.06
C PRO A 100 -2.99 12.64 11.64
N TRP A 101 -2.76 13.36 10.55
CA TRP A 101 -1.47 13.40 9.89
C TRP A 101 -1.13 14.83 9.47
N VAL A 102 0.17 15.05 9.23
CA VAL A 102 0.70 16.35 8.83
C VAL A 102 0.02 16.85 7.54
N GLY A 103 -0.21 18.16 7.48
CA GLY A 103 -0.91 18.81 6.38
C GLY A 103 -2.44 18.82 6.50
N GLY A 104 -2.98 18.61 7.69
CA GLY A 104 -4.43 18.73 7.95
C GLY A 104 -5.25 17.61 7.32
N VAL A 105 -4.73 16.38 7.37
CA VAL A 105 -5.38 15.21 6.77
C VAL A 105 -5.58 14.12 7.80
N ILE A 106 -6.62 13.32 7.65
CA ILE A 106 -6.81 12.10 8.43
C ILE A 106 -6.57 10.91 7.51
N ARG A 107 -5.62 10.05 7.85
CA ARG A 107 -5.40 8.79 7.15
C ARG A 107 -6.28 7.71 7.75
N LEU A 108 -6.97 6.97 6.90
CA LEU A 108 -7.75 5.80 7.25
C LEU A 108 -7.07 4.57 6.68
N TYR A 109 -6.61 3.73 7.58
CA TYR A 109 -6.06 2.42 7.27
C TYR A 109 -7.09 1.34 7.57
N THR A 110 -7.02 0.23 6.85
CA THR A 110 -7.66 -1.00 7.32
C THR A 110 -6.97 -1.47 8.60
N GLU A 111 -7.69 -2.16 9.48
CA GLU A 111 -7.15 -2.64 10.75
C GLU A 111 -5.86 -3.47 10.56
N LYS A 112 -5.87 -4.45 9.65
CA LYS A 112 -4.68 -5.26 9.36
C LYS A 112 -3.60 -4.47 8.65
N GLY A 113 -3.96 -3.58 7.73
CA GLY A 113 -3.02 -2.70 7.04
C GLY A 113 -2.30 -1.73 7.99
N PHE A 114 -2.98 -1.28 9.05
CA PHE A 114 -2.37 -0.48 10.10
C PHE A 114 -1.42 -1.31 10.96
N GLN A 115 -1.83 -2.50 11.40
CA GLN A 115 -1.01 -3.40 12.21
C GLN A 115 0.31 -3.77 11.53
N ALA A 116 0.26 -4.09 10.23
CA ALA A 116 1.46 -4.39 9.44
C ALA A 116 2.47 -3.22 9.41
N ARG A 117 1.98 -1.97 9.41
CA ARG A 117 2.82 -0.75 9.37
C ARG A 117 3.27 -0.28 10.75
N ALA A 118 2.47 -0.53 11.77
CA ALA A 118 2.71 -0.06 13.12
C ALA A 118 3.93 -0.74 13.78
N GLY A 119 4.51 -1.77 13.16
CA GLY A 119 5.75 -2.41 13.61
C GLY A 119 5.61 -3.00 15.02
N ILE A 120 4.41 -3.47 15.38
CA ILE A 120 4.07 -3.89 16.76
C ILE A 120 4.82 -5.17 17.18
N GLY A 121 5.62 -5.78 16.30
CA GLY A 121 6.26 -7.09 16.52
C GLY A 121 7.47 -7.13 17.46
N GLN A 122 8.06 -5.99 17.85
CA GLN A 122 9.25 -5.96 18.74
C GLN A 122 9.17 -4.85 19.81
N PRO A 123 8.20 -4.89 20.73
CA PRO A 123 8.15 -3.92 21.82
C PRO A 123 9.32 -4.15 22.79
N THR A 124 10.11 -3.10 23.04
CA THR A 124 11.10 -3.07 24.12
C THR A 124 10.50 -2.39 25.36
N LEU A 125 10.90 -2.82 26.55
CA LEU A 125 10.54 -2.16 27.81
C LEU A 125 11.30 -0.84 28.01
N THR A 126 12.38 -0.62 27.26
CA THR A 126 13.22 0.57 27.32
C THR A 126 13.45 1.13 25.91
N PRO A 127 12.41 1.70 25.27
CA PRO A 127 12.57 2.34 23.96
C PRO A 127 13.44 3.59 24.08
N ASP A 128 14.09 3.96 22.98
CA ASP A 128 14.73 5.28 22.85
C ASP A 128 13.68 6.38 23.12
N PRO A 129 14.03 7.48 23.84
CA PRO A 129 13.07 8.53 24.17
C PRO A 129 12.37 9.16 22.95
N VAL A 130 13.07 9.29 21.81
CA VAL A 130 12.49 9.86 20.58
C VAL A 130 11.48 8.88 19.97
N GLU A 131 11.80 7.58 19.97
CA GLU A 131 10.87 6.54 19.54
C GLU A 131 9.63 6.50 20.44
N ALA A 132 9.82 6.55 21.75
CA ALA A 132 8.73 6.54 22.73
C ALA A 132 7.77 7.72 22.51
N GLU A 133 8.30 8.93 22.33
CA GLU A 133 7.50 10.13 22.08
C GLU A 133 6.75 10.06 20.74
N LEU A 134 7.42 9.57 19.68
CA LEU A 134 6.79 9.35 18.38
C LEU A 134 5.62 8.35 18.49
N ARG A 135 5.82 7.23 19.19
CA ARG A 135 4.79 6.21 19.40
C ARG A 135 3.63 6.76 20.22
N ALA A 136 3.91 7.45 21.32
CA ALA A 136 2.89 8.06 22.17
C ALA A 136 2.05 9.06 21.39
N THR A 137 2.69 9.91 20.59
CA THR A 137 2.00 10.89 19.74
C THR A 137 1.18 10.20 18.65
N LEU A 138 1.79 9.30 17.87
CA LEU A 138 1.13 8.66 16.74
C LEU A 138 -0.04 7.78 17.18
N PHE A 139 0.19 6.85 18.12
CA PHE A 139 -0.84 5.92 18.58
C PHE A 139 -1.85 6.59 19.52
N GLY A 140 -1.44 7.58 20.31
CA GLY A 140 -2.34 8.33 21.19
C GLY A 140 -3.34 9.20 20.44
N LEU A 141 -2.96 9.74 19.27
CA LEU A 141 -3.85 10.49 18.39
C LEU A 141 -4.65 9.60 17.42
N SER A 142 -4.30 8.32 17.31
CA SER A 142 -4.99 7.37 16.45
C SER A 142 -6.24 6.79 17.11
N SER A 143 -7.21 6.34 16.32
CA SER A 143 -8.41 5.71 16.85
C SER A 143 -8.88 4.56 15.97
N ARG A 144 -9.25 3.45 16.61
CA ARG A 144 -9.94 2.33 15.96
C ARG A 144 -11.43 2.69 15.83
N ILE A 145 -11.96 2.62 14.61
CA ILE A 145 -13.32 3.02 14.27
C ILE A 145 -14.00 1.88 13.53
N GLU A 146 -15.11 1.40 14.08
CA GLU A 146 -15.96 0.42 13.42
C GLU A 146 -17.02 1.15 12.57
N PRO A 147 -17.24 0.71 11.32
CA PRO A 147 -18.32 1.26 10.52
C PRO A 147 -19.68 0.82 11.06
N ASP A 148 -20.69 1.67 10.92
CA ASP A 148 -22.06 1.31 11.24
C ASP A 148 -22.67 0.38 10.16
N ALA A 149 -23.90 -0.10 10.39
CA ALA A 149 -24.61 -0.95 9.45
C ALA A 149 -24.84 -0.31 8.06
N ALA A 150 -24.75 1.03 7.95
CA ALA A 150 -24.84 1.77 6.69
C ALA A 150 -23.47 2.03 6.04
N GLY A 151 -22.37 1.52 6.62
CA GLY A 151 -21.01 1.73 6.15
C GLY A 151 -20.49 3.15 6.39
N ARG A 152 -20.99 3.84 7.43
CA ARG A 152 -20.46 5.14 7.87
C ARG A 152 -19.50 4.96 9.03
N ILE A 153 -18.42 5.74 9.03
CA ILE A 153 -17.44 5.77 10.13
C ILE A 153 -17.59 7.07 10.93
N ARG A 154 -17.45 7.00 12.25
CA ARG A 154 -17.49 8.17 13.13
C ARG A 154 -16.09 8.71 13.35
N VAL A 155 -15.82 9.94 12.90
CA VAL A 155 -14.52 10.60 13.11
C VAL A 155 -14.58 11.41 14.41
N PRO A 156 -13.71 11.13 15.39
CA PRO A 156 -13.66 11.90 16.64
C PRO A 156 -13.53 13.41 16.40
N GLU A 157 -14.22 14.21 17.21
CA GLU A 157 -14.20 15.67 17.10
C GLU A 157 -12.81 16.26 17.30
N GLU A 158 -12.06 15.73 18.26
CA GLU A 158 -10.67 16.13 18.50
C GLU A 158 -9.80 15.97 17.25
N MET A 159 -9.95 14.85 16.53
CA MET A 159 -9.19 14.60 15.29
C MET A 159 -9.55 15.61 14.21
N ARG A 160 -10.84 15.97 14.08
CA ARG A 160 -11.30 17.03 13.17
C ARG A 160 -10.73 18.40 13.55
N ARG A 161 -10.72 18.73 14.84
CA ARG A 161 -10.15 19.97 15.37
C ARG A 161 -8.65 20.07 15.09
N LEU A 162 -7.89 19.01 15.36
CA LEU A 162 -6.44 18.97 15.14
C LEU A 162 -6.06 19.08 13.66
N THR A 163 -6.88 18.51 12.78
CA THR A 163 -6.63 18.51 11.33
C THR A 163 -7.23 19.72 10.61
N GLY A 164 -8.06 20.52 11.29
CA GLY A 164 -8.72 21.69 10.71
C GLY A 164 -9.71 21.34 9.60
N LEU A 165 -10.28 20.13 9.62
CA LEU A 165 -11.25 19.70 8.61
C LEU A 165 -12.59 20.41 8.81
N GLY A 166 -13.11 20.98 7.72
CA GLY A 166 -14.45 21.55 7.66
C GLY A 166 -15.57 20.49 7.56
N SER A 167 -16.79 20.95 7.27
CA SER A 167 -17.96 20.07 7.06
C SER A 167 -17.90 19.30 5.75
N GLU A 168 -17.28 19.88 4.72
CA GLU A 168 -17.12 19.27 3.40
C GLU A 168 -15.72 18.70 3.21
N VAL A 169 -15.66 17.43 2.87
CA VAL A 169 -14.41 16.67 2.76
C VAL A 169 -14.38 15.85 1.49
N VAL A 170 -13.20 15.33 1.19
CA VAL A 170 -12.96 14.40 0.10
C VAL A 170 -12.17 13.22 0.63
N LEU A 171 -12.67 12.01 0.38
CA LEU A 171 -11.87 10.80 0.55
C LEU A 171 -11.03 10.59 -0.71
N VAL A 172 -9.72 10.47 -0.55
CA VAL A 172 -8.78 10.23 -1.63
C VAL A 172 -8.12 8.87 -1.43
N GLY A 173 -8.20 8.00 -2.44
CA GLY A 173 -7.45 6.75 -2.49
C GLY A 173 -5.97 7.01 -2.69
N ALA A 174 -5.15 6.59 -1.73
CA ALA A 174 -3.71 6.76 -1.73
C ALA A 174 -2.95 5.44 -1.94
N GLY A 175 -3.57 4.49 -2.66
CA GLY A 175 -3.01 3.15 -2.85
C GLY A 175 -3.55 2.19 -1.79
N ASP A 176 -2.89 2.07 -0.66
CA ASP A 176 -3.16 1.11 0.42
C ASP A 176 -3.86 1.73 1.64
N TRP A 177 -4.10 3.04 1.62
CA TRP A 177 -4.94 3.75 2.59
C TRP A 177 -5.83 4.81 1.93
N LEU A 178 -6.76 5.37 2.69
CA LEU A 178 -7.58 6.50 2.28
C LEU A 178 -7.16 7.74 3.06
N GLU A 179 -7.32 8.92 2.46
CA GLU A 179 -7.10 10.19 3.13
C GLU A 179 -8.40 11.00 3.13
N ILE A 180 -8.85 11.41 4.30
CA ILE A 180 -9.87 12.44 4.47
C ILE A 180 -9.16 13.78 4.41
N ARG A 181 -9.53 14.59 3.43
CA ARG A 181 -8.97 15.92 3.19
C ARG A 181 -10.07 16.96 3.12
N ASP A 182 -9.74 18.21 3.42
CA ASP A 182 -10.65 19.34 3.17
C ASP A 182 -10.93 19.47 1.66
N ARG A 183 -12.22 19.59 1.30
CA ARG A 183 -12.66 19.60 -0.10
C ARG A 183 -12.12 20.81 -0.87
N ALA A 184 -12.13 21.99 -0.25
CA ALA A 184 -11.72 23.24 -0.89
C ALA A 184 -10.20 23.26 -1.10
N GLN A 185 -9.42 22.94 -0.07
CA GLN A 185 -7.96 22.86 -0.14
C GLN A 185 -7.51 21.82 -1.17
N TRP A 186 -8.13 20.63 -1.17
CA TRP A 186 -7.81 19.60 -2.15
C TRP A 186 -8.04 20.10 -3.56
N SER A 187 -9.23 20.65 -3.85
CA SER A 187 -9.62 21.14 -5.17
C SER A 187 -8.69 22.23 -5.71
N GLN A 188 -8.27 23.17 -4.86
CA GLN A 188 -7.33 24.23 -5.23
C GLN A 188 -5.92 23.70 -5.53
N SER A 189 -5.52 22.60 -4.87
CA SER A 189 -4.19 22.01 -5.03
C SER A 189 -4.06 21.04 -6.21
N LYS A 190 -5.18 20.47 -6.72
CA LYS A 190 -5.17 19.37 -7.73
C LYS A 190 -4.26 19.66 -8.91
N ARG A 191 -4.45 20.82 -9.56
CA ARG A 191 -3.69 21.19 -10.76
C ARG A 191 -2.20 21.37 -10.46
N LYS A 192 -1.86 22.09 -9.39
CA LYS A 192 -0.47 22.27 -8.94
C LYS A 192 0.22 20.93 -8.65
N ARG A 193 -0.50 19.98 -8.05
CA ARG A 193 0.02 18.63 -7.78
C ARG A 193 0.31 17.85 -9.06
N LEU A 194 -0.59 17.93 -10.04
CA LEU A 194 -0.39 17.31 -11.36
C LEU A 194 0.84 17.87 -12.06
N GLU A 195 0.97 19.20 -12.09
CA GLU A 195 2.11 19.90 -12.69
C GLU A 195 3.44 19.55 -11.97
N ALA A 196 3.41 19.33 -10.66
CA ALA A 196 4.58 18.98 -9.86
C ALA A 196 4.98 17.48 -9.93
N LEU A 197 4.16 16.61 -10.56
CA LEU A 197 4.42 15.16 -10.55
C LEU A 197 5.82 14.77 -11.04
N PRO A 198 6.36 15.28 -12.16
CA PRO A 198 7.68 14.87 -12.64
C PRO A 198 8.79 15.15 -11.62
N GLU A 199 8.75 16.31 -10.96
CA GLU A 199 9.74 16.69 -9.96
C GLU A 199 9.62 15.82 -8.70
N VAL A 200 8.39 15.57 -8.23
CA VAL A 200 8.16 14.69 -7.06
C VAL A 200 8.67 13.27 -7.35
N MET A 201 8.46 12.76 -8.55
CA MET A 201 8.97 11.44 -8.97
C MET A 201 10.51 11.42 -8.98
N ALA A 202 11.15 12.44 -9.56
CA ALA A 202 12.61 12.55 -9.58
C ALA A 202 13.20 12.68 -8.16
N GLN A 203 12.54 13.41 -7.26
CA GLN A 203 12.92 13.50 -5.85
C GLN A 203 12.85 12.14 -5.14
N LEU A 204 11.78 11.38 -5.36
CA LEU A 204 11.61 10.05 -4.76
C LEU A 204 12.69 9.09 -5.25
N GLU A 205 13.02 9.11 -6.54
CA GLU A 205 14.10 8.29 -7.11
C GLU A 205 15.46 8.63 -6.53
N ARG A 206 15.78 9.92 -6.36
CA ARG A 206 17.01 10.38 -5.71
C ARG A 206 17.12 9.88 -4.28
N ARG A 207 16.04 10.01 -3.48
CA ARG A 207 16.01 9.50 -2.10
C ARG A 207 16.24 7.99 -2.04
N ARG A 208 15.52 7.22 -2.87
CA ARG A 208 15.69 5.76 -2.95
C ARG A 208 17.10 5.34 -3.39
N ARG A 209 17.76 6.11 -4.26
CA ARG A 209 19.17 5.87 -4.62
C ARG A 209 20.11 6.21 -3.46
N GLY A 210 19.88 7.32 -2.76
CA GLY A 210 20.66 7.72 -1.58
C GLY A 210 20.58 6.70 -0.45
N ASP A 211 19.37 6.20 -0.15
CA ASP A 211 19.14 5.18 0.88
C ASP A 211 19.83 3.85 0.52
N ARG A 212 19.85 3.48 -0.76
CA ARG A 212 20.61 2.31 -1.24
C ARG A 212 22.13 2.52 -1.18
N GLY A 213 22.61 3.73 -1.51
CA GLY A 213 24.03 4.06 -1.42
C GLY A 213 24.56 4.11 0.01
N ALA A 214 23.71 4.45 0.98
CA ALA A 214 24.06 4.40 2.41
C ALA A 214 24.12 2.96 2.96
N GLN A 215 23.40 2.01 2.34
CA GLN A 215 23.41 0.59 2.74
C GLN A 215 24.58 -0.20 2.12
N ASP A 216 25.30 0.37 1.14
CA ASP A 216 26.39 -0.30 0.40
C ASP A 216 27.79 0.07 0.92
N VAL A 217 27.90 0.75 2.07
CA VAL A 217 29.18 0.99 2.75
C VAL A 217 29.43 -0.13 3.77
N THR A 218 29.67 -1.35 3.29
CA THR A 218 30.36 -2.34 4.10
C THR A 218 31.81 -1.88 4.25
N PRO A 219 32.39 -1.77 5.46
CA PRO A 219 33.83 -1.67 5.60
C PRO A 219 34.42 -3.00 5.14
N SER A 220 34.83 -3.06 3.87
CA SER A 220 35.67 -4.13 3.35
C SER A 220 37.12 -3.71 3.54
N ASP A 221 37.60 -3.72 4.78
CA ASP A 221 39.01 -3.66 5.18
C ASP A 221 39.07 -4.17 6.63
N GLY A 222 39.76 -5.23 7.03
CA GLY A 222 40.64 -6.16 6.35
C GLY A 222 40.98 -7.28 7.35
N CYS A 223 41.15 -8.49 6.85
CA CYS A 223 41.69 -9.61 7.58
C CYS A 223 43.22 -9.58 7.42
N ALA A 224 43.97 -9.43 8.52
CA ALA A 224 45.28 -10.02 8.83
C ALA A 224 45.88 -9.37 10.08
#